data_AF-D3IAJ0-F1
#
_entry.id   AF-D3IAJ0-F1
#
_cell.length_a   1.000
_cell.length_b   1.000
_cell.length_c   1.000
_cell.angle_alpha   90.00
_cell.angle_beta   90.00
_cell.angle_gamma   90.00
#
_symmetry.space_group_name_H-M   'P 1'
#
loop_
_entity.id
_entity.type
_entity.pdbx_description
1 polymer ?
#
loop_
_entity_poly.entity_id
_entity_poly.type
_entity_poly.pdbx_seq_one_letter_code
_entity_poly.pdbx_strand_id
1 'polypeptide(L)'
;MNCENIILEVLKEAGDNGLSVSKITHHVYNELNSLFHDLDWNDVKNYVSTFLLKQSHNPNSLIEKTGKRGYYALKIKDTDDSQLLFRFSNHEEPKDKEESNCSSSLFLEM
;
A
#
# COMPACT_ATOMS: atom_id res chain seq x y z
N MET A 1 24.56 -0.92 0.42
CA MET A 1 23.50 -0.27 -0.38
C MET A 1 22.20 -0.98 -0.07
N ASN A 2 21.36 -0.41 0.80
CA ASN A 2 20.10 -1.03 1.22
C ASN A 2 18.96 -0.66 0.26
N CYS A 3 19.21 -0.72 -1.05
CA CYS A 3 18.26 -0.35 -2.08
C CYS A 3 16.95 -1.15 -1.95
N GLU A 4 17.04 -2.41 -1.53
CA GLU A 4 15.89 -3.29 -1.32
C GLU A 4 14.94 -2.74 -0.25
N ASN A 5 15.48 -2.26 0.89
CA ASN A 5 14.67 -1.71 1.97
C ASN A 5 13.93 -0.44 1.52
N ILE A 6 14.63 0.45 0.80
CA ILE A 6 14.03 1.69 0.26
C ILE A 6 12.91 1.33 -0.72
N ILE A 7 13.13 0.34 -1.61
CA ILE A 7 12.09 -0.12 -2.54
C ILE A 7 10.87 -0.66 -1.78
N LEU A 8 11.08 -1.43 -0.72
CA LEU A 8 9.98 -1.98 0.09
C LEU A 8 9.22 -0.90 0.84
N GLU A 9 9.89 0.10 1.40
CA GLU A 9 9.27 1.23 2.08
C GLU A 9 8.42 2.07 1.11
N VAL A 10 8.97 2.38 -0.07
CA VAL A 10 8.26 3.12 -1.13
C VAL A 10 7.03 2.35 -1.60
N LEU A 11 7.13 1.03 -1.76
CA LEU A 11 5.99 0.20 -2.16
C LEU A 11 4.96 0.05 -1.02
N LYS A 12 5.40 0.06 0.24
CA LYS A 12 4.51 0.05 1.42
C LYS A 12 3.70 1.33 1.51
N GLU A 13 4.31 2.47 1.24
CA GLU A 13 3.62 3.77 1.21
C GLU A 13 2.64 3.88 0.03
N ALA A 14 2.96 3.28 -1.12
CA ALA A 14 2.09 3.28 -2.29
C ALA A 14 0.82 2.41 -2.13
N GLY A 15 0.82 1.42 -1.23
CA GLY A 15 -0.30 0.52 -0.97
C GLY A 15 -0.76 -0.27 -2.21
N ASP A 16 -2.07 -0.58 -2.27
CA ASP A 16 -2.67 -1.44 -3.30
C ASP A 16 -2.57 -0.88 -4.72
N ASN A 17 -2.54 0.46 -4.85
CA ASN A 17 -2.46 1.12 -6.15
C ASN A 17 -1.10 0.92 -6.84
N GLY A 18 -0.08 0.55 -6.06
CA GLY A 18 1.28 0.34 -6.53
C GLY A 18 1.94 1.62 -7.06
N LEU A 19 3.20 1.47 -7.46
CA LEU A 19 4.00 2.58 -7.99
C LEU A 19 4.70 2.18 -9.30
N SER A 20 4.89 3.16 -10.19
CA SER A 20 5.60 2.93 -11.44
C SER A 20 7.09 2.78 -11.21
N VAL A 21 7.77 1.97 -12.03
CA VAL A 21 9.24 1.79 -11.95
C VAL A 21 9.99 3.12 -11.96
N SER A 22 9.54 4.08 -12.77
CA SER A 22 10.15 5.41 -12.85
C SER A 22 10.08 6.15 -11.51
N LYS A 23 8.92 6.13 -10.85
CA LYS A 23 8.75 6.79 -9.54
C LYS A 23 9.57 6.08 -8.47
N ILE A 24 9.57 4.75 -8.44
CA ILE A 24 10.40 3.97 -7.50
C ILE A 24 11.87 4.32 -7.70
N THR A 25 12.33 4.38 -8.95
CA THR A 25 13.71 4.76 -9.29
C THR A 25 14.04 6.17 -8.78
N HIS A 26 13.12 7.14 -8.91
CA HIS A 26 13.32 8.50 -8.41
C HIS A 26 13.47 8.53 -6.88
N HIS A 27 12.62 7.81 -6.15
CA HIS A 27 12.75 7.73 -4.70
C HIS A 27 14.07 7.11 -4.28
N VAL A 28 14.44 5.98 -4.90
CA VAL A 28 15.71 5.30 -4.60
C VAL A 28 16.91 6.19 -4.95
N TYR A 29 16.86 6.89 -6.09
CA TYR A 29 17.90 7.82 -6.48
C TYR A 29 18.01 8.99 -5.50
N ASN A 30 16.90 9.57 -5.08
CA ASN A 30 16.91 10.70 -4.15
C ASN A 30 17.40 10.30 -2.75
N GLU A 31 17.10 9.09 -2.30
CA GLU A 31 17.57 8.56 -1.01
C GLU A 31 19.05 8.16 -1.04
N LEU A 32 19.54 7.61 -2.16
CA LEU A 32 20.92 7.14 -2.27
C LEU A 32 21.90 8.23 -2.70
N ASN A 33 21.45 9.23 -3.45
CA ASN A 33 22.31 10.36 -3.81
C ASN A 33 22.35 11.36 -2.67
N SER A 34 23.56 11.57 -2.18
CA SER A 34 23.86 12.54 -1.14
C SER A 34 25.02 13.40 -1.63
N LEU A 35 25.29 14.51 -0.95
CA LEU A 35 26.33 15.48 -1.31
C LEU A 35 27.72 14.85 -1.57
N PHE A 36 27.98 13.67 -0.98
CA PHE A 36 29.26 12.96 -1.07
C PHE A 36 29.18 11.64 -1.84
N HIS A 37 28.04 11.33 -2.46
CA HIS A 37 27.82 10.08 -3.17
C HIS A 37 27.00 10.30 -4.44
N ASP A 38 27.70 10.33 -5.56
CA ASP A 38 27.09 10.42 -6.89
C ASP A 38 26.90 9.01 -7.46
N LEU A 39 25.65 8.61 -7.63
CA LEU A 39 25.24 7.41 -8.33
C LEU A 39 24.69 7.80 -9.70
N ASP A 40 25.06 7.04 -10.74
CA ASP A 40 24.46 7.24 -12.05
C ASP A 40 22.99 6.81 -12.05
N TRP A 41 22.16 7.63 -12.69
CA TRP A 41 20.73 7.37 -12.79
C TRP A 41 20.42 6.05 -13.50
N ASN A 42 21.18 5.68 -14.55
CA ASN A 42 20.93 4.46 -15.30
C ASN A 42 21.25 3.23 -14.47
N ASP A 43 22.28 3.28 -13.63
CA ASP A 43 22.64 2.17 -12.75
C ASP A 43 21.53 1.89 -11.73
N VAL A 44 20.98 2.95 -11.11
CA VAL A 44 19.84 2.82 -10.19
C VAL A 44 18.62 2.26 -10.91
N LYS A 45 18.30 2.79 -12.10
CA LYS A 45 17.16 2.33 -12.91
C LYS A 45 17.28 0.85 -13.29
N ASN A 46 18.48 0.42 -13.73
CA ASN A 46 18.76 -0.96 -14.11
C ASN A 46 18.64 -1.88 -12.90
N TYR A 47 19.19 -1.49 -11.75
CA TYR A 47 19.08 -2.23 -10.51
C TYR A 47 17.60 -2.40 -10.08
N VAL A 48 16.85 -1.29 -9.99
CA VAL A 48 15.43 -1.32 -9.58
C VAL A 48 14.60 -2.18 -10.53
N SER A 49 14.79 -2.03 -11.85
CA SER A 49 14.04 -2.78 -12.85
C SER A 49 14.31 -4.28 -12.78
N THR A 50 15.58 -4.67 -12.64
CA THR A 50 15.97 -6.08 -12.54
C THR A 50 15.53 -6.72 -11.23
N PHE A 51 15.60 -5.98 -10.11
CA PHE A 51 15.12 -6.42 -8.81
C PHE A 51 13.61 -6.67 -8.83
N LEU A 52 12.82 -5.69 -9.27
CA LEU A 52 11.35 -5.80 -9.34
C LEU A 52 10.93 -6.94 -10.27
N LEU A 53 11.62 -7.12 -11.39
CA LEU A 53 11.34 -8.22 -12.30
C LEU A 53 11.61 -9.57 -11.64
N LYS A 54 12.81 -9.78 -11.09
CA LYS A 54 13.17 -11.02 -10.38
C LYS A 54 12.15 -11.36 -9.29
N GLN A 55 11.77 -10.36 -8.51
CA GLN A 55 10.88 -10.52 -7.37
C GLN A 55 9.45 -10.84 -7.84
N SER A 56 8.98 -10.24 -8.93
CA SER A 56 7.68 -10.58 -9.52
C SER A 56 7.56 -12.01 -10.08
N HIS A 57 8.68 -12.65 -10.44
CA HIS A 57 8.68 -14.04 -10.91
C HIS A 57 8.67 -15.06 -9.76
N ASN A 58 9.01 -14.64 -8.54
CA ASN A 58 9.07 -15.50 -7.38
C ASN A 58 7.67 -15.61 -6.74
N PRO A 59 7.03 -16.80 -6.69
CA PRO A 59 5.67 -16.94 -6.15
C PRO A 59 5.58 -16.66 -4.65
N ASN A 60 6.68 -16.82 -3.92
CA ASN A 60 6.82 -16.51 -2.50
C ASN A 60 7.20 -15.05 -2.23
N SER A 61 7.28 -14.23 -3.27
CA SER A 61 7.66 -12.83 -3.15
C SER A 61 6.59 -11.98 -2.48
N LEU A 62 7.07 -10.93 -1.81
CA LEU A 62 6.27 -9.81 -1.31
C LEU A 62 5.88 -8.81 -2.39
N ILE A 63 6.43 -8.89 -3.62
CA ILE A 63 6.19 -7.90 -4.68
C ILE A 63 5.44 -8.57 -5.83
N GLU A 64 4.41 -7.90 -6.32
CA GLU A 64 3.65 -8.34 -7.48
C GLU A 64 3.52 -7.26 -8.54
N LYS A 65 3.26 -7.70 -9.78
CA LYS A 65 2.90 -6.80 -10.88
C LYS A 65 1.43 -6.46 -10.75
N THR A 66 1.11 -5.17 -10.73
CA THR A 66 -0.27 -4.70 -10.82
C THR A 66 -0.82 -4.95 -12.23
N GLY A 67 -2.14 -4.90 -12.41
CA GLY A 67 -2.78 -4.99 -13.74
C GLY A 67 -2.39 -3.87 -14.73
N LYS A 68 -1.64 -2.86 -14.29
CA LYS A 68 -1.11 -1.77 -15.12
C LYS A 68 0.35 -2.03 -15.50
N ARG A 69 0.69 -1.86 -16.78
CA ARG A 69 2.04 -2.09 -17.29
C ARG A 69 3.07 -1.21 -16.56
N GLY A 70 4.08 -1.85 -15.96
CA GLY A 70 5.20 -1.17 -15.30
C GLY A 70 4.88 -0.63 -13.90
N TYR A 71 3.78 -1.07 -13.30
CA TYR A 71 3.41 -0.81 -11.91
C TYR A 71 3.65 -2.05 -11.06
N TYR A 72 4.22 -1.82 -9.88
CA TYR A 72 4.51 -2.85 -8.90
C TYR A 72 3.89 -2.45 -7.56
N ALA A 73 3.39 -3.43 -6.82
CA ALA A 73 2.80 -3.25 -5.50
C ALA A 73 3.31 -4.34 -4.55
N LEU A 74 3.12 -4.13 -3.25
CA LEU A 74 3.31 -5.21 -2.29
C LEU A 74 2.11 -6.17 -2.37
N LYS A 75 2.40 -7.46 -2.38
CA LYS A 75 1.41 -8.52 -2.26
C LYS A 75 0.85 -8.49 -0.84
N ILE A 76 -0.24 -7.76 -0.64
CA ILE A 76 -1.04 -7.84 0.58
C ILE A 76 -1.79 -9.16 0.46
N LYS A 77 -1.23 -10.21 1.05
CA LYS A 77 -1.84 -11.53 1.04
C LYS A 77 -3.18 -11.47 1.78
N ASP A 78 -4.27 -11.45 1.03
CA ASP A 78 -5.55 -12.03 1.47
C ASP A 78 -5.46 -13.58 1.40
N THR A 79 -4.42 -14.16 2.03
CA THR A 79 -4.41 -15.59 2.34
C THR A 79 -5.28 -15.82 3.57
N ASP A 80 -5.87 -17.02 3.75
CA ASP A 80 -6.69 -17.37 4.92
C ASP A 80 -6.06 -17.02 6.29
N ASP A 81 -4.73 -16.92 6.38
CA ASP A 81 -3.99 -16.43 7.55
C ASP A 81 -4.31 -14.95 7.92
N SER A 82 -4.88 -14.17 7.01
CA SER A 82 -5.33 -12.79 7.24
C SER A 82 -6.61 -12.72 8.07
N GLN A 83 -7.30 -13.84 8.32
CA GLN A 83 -8.45 -13.91 9.23
C GLN A 83 -8.08 -13.49 10.68
N LEU A 84 -6.79 -13.50 11.03
CA LEU A 84 -6.29 -13.06 12.33
C LEU A 84 -5.95 -11.57 12.38
N LEU A 85 -5.98 -10.85 11.24
CA LEU A 85 -5.60 -9.44 11.18
C LEU A 85 -6.85 -8.55 11.31
N PHE A 86 -6.99 -7.86 12.44
CA PHE A 86 -8.02 -6.84 12.61
C PHE A 86 -7.74 -5.63 11.72
N ARG A 87 -8.51 -5.49 10.64
CA ARG A 87 -8.58 -4.25 9.85
C ARG A 87 -9.42 -3.23 10.62
N PHE A 88 -8.76 -2.31 11.31
CA PHE A 88 -9.42 -1.17 11.93
C PHE A 88 -9.69 -0.11 10.85
N SER A 89 -10.92 -0.09 10.35
CA SER A 89 -11.41 1.02 9.54
C SER A 89 -11.71 2.20 10.47
N ASN A 90 -11.17 3.38 10.18
CA ASN A 90 -11.58 4.62 10.84
C ASN A 90 -13.00 4.95 10.38
N HIS A 91 -14.00 4.39 11.04
CA HIS A 91 -15.39 4.80 10.85
C HIS A 91 -15.55 6.20 11.43
N GLU A 92 -15.89 7.18 10.59
CA GLU A 92 -16.45 8.44 11.07
C GLU A 92 -17.78 8.11 11.78
N GLU A 93 -17.90 8.54 13.04
CA GLU A 93 -19.10 8.32 13.85
C GLU A 93 -20.33 8.92 13.16
N PRO A 94 -21.46 8.19 13.09
CA PRO A 94 -22.68 8.73 12.54
C PRO A 94 -23.17 9.87 13.43
N LYS A 95 -23.35 11.06 12.84
CA LYS A 95 -24.09 12.15 13.49
C LYS A 95 -25.55 11.73 13.62
N ASP A 96 -25.96 11.43 14.84
CA ASP A 96 -27.35 11.08 15.16
C ASP A 96 -28.31 12.15 14.62
N LYS A 97 -29.31 11.71 13.85
CA LYS A 97 -30.45 12.53 13.44
C LYS A 97 -31.51 12.38 14.53
N GLU A 98 -31.86 13.49 15.17
CA GLU A 98 -32.97 13.56 16.11
C GLU A 98 -34.30 13.29 15.38
N GLU A 99 -34.92 12.13 15.64
CA GLU A 99 -36.30 11.85 15.24
C GLU A 99 -37.25 12.18 16.41
N SER A 100 -37.86 13.37 16.36
CA SER A 100 -39.05 13.71 17.14
C SER A 100 -40.28 13.12 16.47
N ASN A 101 -40.93 12.13 17.08
CA ASN A 101 -42.35 11.84 16.89
C ASN A 101 -42.92 11.12 18.12
N CYS A 102 -43.37 11.90 19.12
CA CYS A 102 -44.21 11.38 20.19
C CYS A 102 -45.68 11.46 19.72
N SER A 103 -46.20 10.34 19.22
CA SER A 103 -47.66 10.12 19.12
C SER A 103 -48.05 9.07 20.13
N SER A 104 -48.70 9.54 21.19
CA SER A 104 -49.29 8.76 22.26
C SER A 104 -50.38 7.82 21.75
N SER A 105 -50.31 6.54 22.12
CA SER A 105 -51.50 5.70 22.25
C SER A 105 -51.48 4.97 23.59
N LEU A 106 -52.42 5.38 24.45
CA LEU A 106 -52.86 4.66 25.63
C LEU A 106 -53.50 3.33 25.21
N PHE A 107 -53.26 2.24 25.95
CA PHE A 107 -54.27 1.33 26.52
C PHE A 107 -53.51 0.17 27.22
N LEU A 108 -53.62 0.08 28.55
CA LEU A 108 -53.50 -1.18 29.27
C LEU A 108 -54.65 -1.25 30.27
N GLU A 109 -55.54 -2.22 30.06
CA GLU A 109 -56.54 -2.65 31.04
C GLU A 109 -55.87 -3.13 32.32
N MET A 110 -56.27 -2.56 33.46
CA MET A 110 -56.74 -3.30 34.64
C MET A 110 -57.41 -2.35 35.65
#